data_AF-A0AAD7GN98-F1
#
_entry.id   AF-A0AAD7GN98-F1
#
_cell.length_a   1.000
_cell.length_b   1.000
_cell.length_c   1.000
_cell.angle_alpha   90.00
_cell.angle_beta   90.00
_cell.angle_gamma   90.00
#
_symmetry.space_group_name_H-M   'P 1'
#
loop_
_entity.id
_entity.type
_entity.pdbx_description
1 polymer ?
#
loop_
_entity_poly.entity_id
_entity_poly.type
_entity_poly.pdbx_seq_one_letter_code
_entity_poly.pdbx_strand_id
1 'polypeptide(L)' 'LQGSSGRLSTYTMGILIFDMMTHTPDGDSGVRDHGGKGIEKWSDQHDCNVFCKTLDLAIGEDDDEQD' A
#
# COMPACT_ATOMS: atom_id res chain seq x y z
N LEU A 1 6.56 -1.25 -8.00
CA LEU A 1 7.01 0.02 -7.39
C LEU A 1 7.98 0.72 -8.33
N GLN A 2 7.66 1.93 -8.74
CA GLN A 2 8.60 2.78 -9.50
C GLN A 2 9.50 3.50 -8.51
N GLY A 3 10.80 3.38 -8.71
CA GLY A 3 11.76 4.03 -7.83
C GLY A 3 13.19 3.87 -8.32
N SER A 4 14.09 4.66 -7.74
CA SER A 4 15.53 4.60 -7.97
C SER A 4 16.26 4.32 -6.66
N SER A 5 17.26 3.45 -6.70
CA SER A 5 18.13 3.18 -5.55
C SER A 5 19.32 4.12 -5.56
N GLY A 6 19.71 4.65 -4.40
CA GLY A 6 20.84 5.56 -4.30
C GLY A 6 21.15 6.00 -2.87
N ARG A 7 22.22 6.77 -2.74
CA ARG A 7 22.62 7.35 -1.46
C ARG A 7 21.75 8.56 -1.15
N LEU A 8 20.98 8.49 -0.06
CA LEU A 8 20.13 9.57 0.42
C LEU A 8 20.97 10.68 1.07
N SER A 9 20.37 11.85 1.31
CA SER A 9 21.03 12.99 1.98
C SER A 9 21.50 12.67 3.41
N THR A 10 20.88 11.66 4.03
CA THR A 10 21.28 11.05 5.31
C THR A 10 22.54 10.21 5.22
N TYR A 11 23.15 10.11 4.04
CA TYR A 11 24.29 9.24 3.70
C TYR A 11 24.02 7.73 3.77
N THR A 12 22.77 7.33 4.03
CA THR A 12 22.33 5.93 4.00
C THR A 12 21.93 5.52 2.59
N MET A 13 22.03 4.22 2.29
CA MET A 13 21.46 3.66 1.06
C MET A 13 19.95 3.57 1.20
N GLY A 14 19.21 3.99 0.18
CA GLY A 14 17.75 3.96 0.19
C GLY A 14 17.15 3.96 -1.21
N ILE A 15 15.84 3.98 -1.26
CA ILE A 15 15.05 4.00 -2.49
C ILE A 15 14.25 5.31 -2.51
N LEU A 16 14.39 6.08 -3.59
CA LEU A 16 13.53 7.21 -3.88
C LEU A 16 12.31 6.68 -4.66
N ILE A 17 11.14 6.74 -4.02
CA ILE A 17 9.86 6.34 -4.62
C ILE A 17 9.19 7.58 -5.22
N PHE A 18 8.64 7.45 -6.42
CA PHE A 18 7.91 8.53 -7.11
C PHE A 18 6.73 7.95 -7.88
N ASP A 19 5.78 8.81 -8.27
CA ASP A 19 4.55 8.43 -8.98
C ASP A 19 3.71 7.39 -8.21
N MET A 20 3.38 7.72 -6.95
CA MET A 20 2.55 6.85 -6.11
C MET A 20 1.10 6.84 -6.60
N MET A 21 0.48 5.66 -6.59
CA MET A 21 -0.95 5.48 -6.80
C MET A 21 -1.62 5.31 -5.44
N THR A 22 -2.78 5.94 -5.28
CA THR A 22 -3.61 5.85 -4.08
C THR A 22 -4.95 5.23 -4.46
N HIS A 23 -5.49 4.40 -3.58
CA HIS A 23 -6.84 3.88 -3.68
C HIS A 23 -7.64 4.30 -2.45
N THR A 24 -8.88 4.71 -2.69
CA THR A 24 -9.87 5.01 -1.64
C THR A 24 -11.06 4.08 -1.81
N PRO A 25 -11.87 3.79 -0.78
CA PRO A 25 -13.05 2.95 -0.95
C PRO A 25 -13.98 3.46 -2.07
N ASP A 26 -14.20 4.78 -2.12
CA ASP A 26 -15.10 5.46 -3.06
C ASP A 26 -14.46 5.85 -4.41
N GLY A 27 -13.14 5.66 -4.57
CA GLY A 27 -12.44 5.96 -5.80
C GLY A 27 -12.19 7.47 -6.05
N ASP A 28 -12.08 8.28 -5.01
CA ASP A 28 -12.06 9.74 -5.07
C ASP A 28 -10.65 10.37 -4.96
N SER A 29 -9.58 9.58 -4.87
CA SER A 29 -8.21 10.12 -4.82
C SER A 29 -7.65 10.58 -6.17
N GLY A 30 -8.40 10.37 -7.26
CA GLY A 30 -8.12 10.92 -8.58
C GLY A 30 -7.77 9.88 -9.64
N VAL A 31 -6.91 10.28 -10.58
CA VAL A 31 -6.61 9.45 -11.75
C VAL A 31 -5.90 8.16 -11.33
N ARG A 32 -6.38 7.02 -11.85
CA ARG A 32 -5.95 5.65 -11.47
C ARG A 32 -6.32 5.21 -10.07
N ASP A 33 -7.24 5.89 -9.40
CA ASP A 33 -7.94 5.29 -8.28
C ASP A 33 -8.88 4.18 -8.79
N HIS A 34 -8.64 2.95 -8.35
CA HIS A 34 -9.45 1.78 -8.73
C HIS A 34 -10.52 1.45 -7.68
N GLY A 35 -10.71 2.31 -6.67
CA GLY A 35 -11.73 2.16 -5.65
C GLY A 35 -11.47 0.95 -4.74
N GLY A 36 -12.54 0.46 -4.10
CA GLY A 36 -12.53 -0.80 -3.37
C GLY A 36 -11.96 -1.99 -4.16
N LYS A 37 -12.15 -2.07 -5.48
CA LYS A 37 -11.57 -3.15 -6.31
C LYS A 37 -10.04 -3.12 -6.35
N GLY A 38 -9.44 -1.93 -6.28
CA GLY A 38 -7.99 -1.79 -6.17
C GLY A 38 -7.47 -2.28 -4.82
N ILE A 39 -8.23 -2.03 -3.76
CA ILE A 39 -7.92 -2.45 -2.39
C ILE A 39 -8.06 -3.97 -2.24
N GLU A 40 -9.18 -4.56 -2.68
CA GLU A 40 -9.42 -6.01 -2.68
C GLU A 40 -8.31 -6.75 -3.42
N LYS A 41 -7.98 -6.29 -4.64
CA LYS A 41 -6.89 -6.88 -5.43
C LYS A 41 -5.53 -6.79 -4.74
N TRP A 42 -5.27 -5.72 -3.99
CA TRP A 42 -4.05 -5.62 -3.19
C TRP A 42 -4.07 -6.63 -2.04
N SER A 43 -5.20 -6.79 -1.33
CA SER A 43 -5.36 -7.75 -0.23
C SER A 43 -5.11 -9.19 -0.72
N ASP A 44 -5.71 -9.58 -1.85
CA ASP A 44 -5.54 -10.89 -2.48
C ASP A 44 -4.07 -11.24 -2.82
N GLN A 45 -3.26 -10.23 -3.13
CA GLN A 45 -1.89 -10.39 -3.60
C GLN A 45 -0.85 -10.11 -2.51
N HIS A 46 -1.27 -9.54 -1.38
CA HIS A 46 -0.36 -9.14 -0.31
C HIS A 46 0.01 -10.35 0.56
N ASP A 47 1.30 -10.55 0.77
CA ASP A 47 1.82 -11.49 1.76
C ASP A 47 2.46 -10.74 2.92
N CYS A 48 1.84 -10.82 4.10
CA CYS A 48 2.27 -10.14 5.30
C CYS A 48 3.64 -10.66 5.77
N ASN A 49 4.64 -9.77 5.72
CA ASN A 49 5.99 -10.10 6.16
C ASN A 49 6.25 -9.73 7.64
N VAL A 50 7.51 -9.85 8.07
CA VAL A 50 7.92 -9.55 9.45
C VAL A 50 7.55 -8.13 9.89
N PHE A 51 7.52 -7.15 8.98
CA PHE A 51 7.19 -5.78 9.31
C PHE A 51 5.70 -5.62 9.66
N CYS A 52 4.79 -6.27 8.93
CA CYS A 52 3.36 -6.25 9.26
C CYS A 52 3.11 -6.81 10.67
N LYS A 53 3.76 -7.94 11.00
CA LYS A 53 3.68 -8.56 12.32
C LYS A 53 4.29 -7.70 13.43
N THR A 54 5.42 -7.05 13.13
CA THR A 54 6.10 -6.16 14.10
C THR A 54 5.28 -4.91 14.39
N LEU A 55 4.52 -4.45 13.41
CA LEU A 55 3.62 -3.31 13.51
C LEU A 55 2.22 -3.68 14.02
N ASP A 56 1.99 -4.96 14.35
CA ASP A 56 0.68 -5.50 14.78
C ASP A 56 -0.46 -5.14 13.82
N LEU A 57 -0.17 -5.18 12.52
CA LEU A 57 -1.16 -4.93 11.48
C LEU A 57 -1.97 -6.20 11.27
N ALA A 58 -3.30 -6.08 11.40
CA ALA A 58 -4.20 -7.10 10.91
C ALA A 58 -3.98 -7.29 9.40
N ILE A 59 -4.06 -8.53 8.93
CA ILE A 59 -4.26 -8.79 7.50
C ILE A 59 -5.57 -8.09 7.16
N GLY A 60 -5.60 -7.20 6.17
CA GLY A 60 -6.75 -6.35 5.88
C GLY A 60 -8.05 -7.15 5.91
N GLU A 61 -8.80 -7.03 7.01
CA GLU A 61 -10.12 -7.62 7.15
C GLU A 61 -11.08 -6.68 6.45
N ASP A 62 -11.87 -7.22 5.52
CA ASP A 62 -13.06 -6.52 5.07
C ASP A 62 -13.95 -6.41 6.31
N ASP A 63 -14.19 -5.18 6.79
CA ASP A 63 -15.21 -4.88 7.79
C ASP A 63 -16.59 -5.14 7.13
N ASP A 64 -16.92 -6.41 6.88
CA ASP A 64 -18.27 -6.83 6.56
C ASP A 64 -19.13 -6.50 7.79
N GLU A 65 -19.84 -5.37 7.74
CA GLU A 65 -20.98 -5.09 8.60
C GLU A 65 -21.96 -6.28 8.51
N GLN A 66 -21.87 -7.20 9.47
CA GLN A 66 -22.91 -8.19 9.73
C GLN A 66 -24.03 -7.53 10.53
N ASP A 67 -25.13 -7.18 9.84
CA ASP A 67 -26.46 -6.98 10.42
C ASP A 67 -27.35 -8.22 10.17
#